data_AF-A9EA02-F1
#
_entry.id   AF-A9EA02-F1
#
_cell.length_a   1.000
_cell.length_b   1.000
_cell.length_c   1.000
_cell.angle_alpha   90.00
_cell.angle_beta   90.00
_cell.angle_gamma   90.00
#
_symmetry.space_group_name_H-M   'P 1'
#
loop_
_entity.id
_entity.type
_entity.pdbx_description
1 polymer ?
#
loop_
_entity_poly.entity_id
_entity_poly.type
_entity_poly.pdbx_seq_one_letter_code
_entity_poly.pdbx_strand_id
1 'polypeptide(L)'
;MKSKEFNYRDLQDHIEVMIGKFGLQNSVKFLGRLIDNTQVGSDKDARAKKIVELTIAKSIEVFDLEKDKFYQSDLTEYKDARMSCYYIIHKYTQISYGRISEIFQQKKRSVWYFQSKCEEMISIPKFYPKFMSLHTIVENYIINHISNLNS
;
A
#
# COMPACT_ATOMS: atom_id res chain seq x y z
N MET A 1 7.61 -4.69 -24.14
CA MET A 1 6.30 -4.02 -24.35
C MET A 1 6.16 -2.92 -23.32
N LYS A 2 5.99 -1.65 -23.71
CA LYS A 2 5.65 -0.59 -22.74
C LYS A 2 4.28 -0.94 -22.14
N SER A 3 4.18 -0.94 -20.81
CA SER A 3 2.91 -1.11 -20.11
C SER A 3 1.98 0.03 -20.54
N LYS A 4 0.76 -0.30 -20.98
CA LYS A 4 -0.25 0.70 -21.33
C LYS A 4 -0.70 1.33 -20.01
N GLU A 5 -0.30 2.58 -19.75
CA GLU A 5 -0.82 3.33 -18.60
C GLU A 5 -2.29 3.63 -18.83
N PHE A 6 -3.15 3.15 -17.93
CA PHE A 6 -4.57 3.50 -17.92
C PHE A 6 -4.73 4.94 -17.43
N ASN A 7 -5.59 5.70 -18.09
CA ASN A 7 -5.97 7.04 -17.67
C ASN A 7 -7.39 7.04 -17.05
N TYR A 8 -7.82 8.18 -16.52
CA TYR A 8 -9.11 8.30 -15.85
C TYR A 8 -10.31 8.02 -16.78
N ARG A 9 -10.18 8.35 -18.06
CA ARG A 9 -11.22 8.08 -19.06
C ARG A 9 -11.35 6.59 -19.33
N ASP A 10 -10.22 5.87 -19.40
CA ASP A 10 -10.27 4.40 -19.49
C ASP A 10 -11.04 3.82 -18.29
N LEU A 11 -10.81 4.32 -17.07
CA LEU A 11 -11.56 3.88 -15.89
C LEU A 11 -13.07 4.20 -16.01
N GLN A 12 -13.43 5.40 -16.46
CA GLN A 12 -14.83 5.77 -16.69
C GLN A 12 -15.51 4.84 -17.70
N ASP A 13 -14.86 4.58 -18.84
CA ASP A 13 -15.39 3.70 -19.88
C ASP A 13 -15.62 2.28 -19.33
N HIS A 14 -14.71 1.74 -18.51
CA HIS A 14 -14.88 0.42 -17.90
C HIS A 14 -15.99 0.39 -16.86
N ILE A 15 -16.17 1.46 -16.08
CA ILE A 15 -17.28 1.59 -15.12
C ILE A 15 -18.61 1.69 -15.87
N GLU A 16 -18.69 2.46 -16.95
CA GLU A 16 -19.90 2.56 -17.78
C GLU A 16 -20.27 1.22 -18.40
N VAL A 17 -19.29 0.45 -18.89
CA VAL A 17 -19.53 -0.93 -19.37
C VAL A 17 -20.08 -1.83 -18.25
N MET A 18 -19.56 -1.71 -17.03
CA MET A 18 -20.07 -2.45 -15.87
C MET A 18 -21.52 -2.05 -15.56
N ILE A 19 -21.80 -0.74 -15.52
CA ILE A 19 -23.15 -0.20 -15.29
C ILE A 19 -24.12 -0.68 -16.37
N GLY A 20 -23.71 -0.69 -17.64
CA GLY A 20 -24.52 -1.18 -18.75
C GLY A 20 -24.87 -2.68 -18.63
N LYS A 21 -23.93 -3.50 -18.13
CA LYS A 21 -24.15 -4.95 -17.98
C LYS A 21 -24.95 -5.33 -16.74
N PHE A 22 -24.70 -4.67 -15.60
CA PHE A 22 -25.24 -5.09 -14.30
C PHE A 22 -26.32 -4.14 -13.74
N GLY A 23 -26.45 -2.94 -14.30
CA GLY A 23 -27.26 -1.86 -13.77
C GLY A 23 -26.55 -1.08 -12.66
N LEU A 24 -26.90 0.20 -12.49
CA LEU A 24 -26.25 1.12 -11.55
C LEU A 24 -26.27 0.61 -10.11
N GLN A 25 -27.44 0.19 -9.60
CA GLN A 25 -27.57 -0.25 -8.20
C GLN A 25 -26.72 -1.49 -7.89
N ASN A 26 -26.65 -2.46 -8.81
CA ASN A 26 -25.85 -3.66 -8.61
C ASN A 26 -24.35 -3.36 -8.75
N SER A 27 -23.98 -2.46 -9.67
CA SER A 27 -22.59 -2.01 -9.82
C SER A 27 -22.09 -1.28 -8.57
N VAL A 28 -22.91 -0.40 -7.99
CA VAL A 28 -22.62 0.26 -6.71
C VAL A 28 -22.49 -0.76 -5.58
N LYS A 29 -23.40 -1.73 -5.47
CA LYS A 29 -23.29 -2.81 -4.47
C LYS A 29 -22.05 -3.67 -4.67
N PHE A 30 -21.68 -3.97 -5.90
CA PHE A 30 -20.51 -4.76 -6.24
C PHE A 30 -19.21 -4.02 -5.92
N LEU A 31 -19.08 -2.76 -6.33
CA LEU A 31 -17.94 -1.91 -5.99
C LEU A 31 -17.86 -1.69 -4.47
N GLY A 32 -18.98 -1.42 -3.82
CA GLY A 32 -19.08 -1.32 -2.37
C GLY A 32 -18.58 -2.60 -1.70
N ARG A 33 -19.04 -3.78 -2.12
CA ARG A 33 -18.53 -5.06 -1.61
C ARG A 33 -17.07 -5.31 -1.91
N LEU A 34 -16.53 -4.89 -3.05
CA LEU A 34 -15.09 -5.02 -3.34
C LEU A 34 -14.27 -4.15 -2.39
N ILE A 35 -14.72 -2.92 -2.14
CA ILE A 35 -14.11 -2.00 -1.18
C ILE A 35 -14.26 -2.56 0.23
N ASP A 36 -15.45 -2.99 0.63
CA ASP A 36 -15.75 -3.49 1.97
C ASP A 36 -15.16 -4.88 2.24
N ASN A 37 -14.98 -5.74 1.23
CA ASN A 37 -14.25 -7.00 1.35
C ASN A 37 -12.74 -6.79 1.49
N THR A 38 -12.23 -5.57 1.31
CA THR A 38 -10.91 -5.21 1.87
C THR A 38 -10.97 -4.92 3.39
N GLN A 39 -12.16 -4.92 4.00
CA GLN A 39 -12.45 -4.42 5.35
C GLN A 39 -13.38 -5.29 6.24
N VAL A 40 -13.52 -6.62 6.09
CA VAL A 40 -14.28 -7.48 7.04
C VAL A 40 -13.42 -8.68 7.46
N GLY A 41 -13.31 -9.20 8.68
CA GLY A 41 -14.02 -9.02 9.97
C GLY A 41 -13.94 -10.32 10.80
N SER A 42 -12.76 -10.94 10.83
CA SER A 42 -12.28 -12.07 11.67
C SER A 42 -10.96 -12.59 11.06
N ASP A 43 -10.90 -12.63 9.73
CA ASP A 43 -9.69 -12.78 8.90
C ASP A 43 -8.88 -11.47 8.77
N LYS A 44 -9.39 -10.36 9.34
CA LYS A 44 -8.78 -9.03 9.28
C LYS A 44 -7.36 -9.03 9.85
N ASP A 45 -7.18 -9.67 11.01
CA ASP A 45 -5.89 -9.71 11.68
C ASP A 45 -4.88 -10.60 10.94
N ALA A 46 -5.33 -11.74 10.41
CA ALA A 46 -4.49 -12.65 9.63
C ALA A 46 -4.10 -12.04 8.27
N ARG A 47 -5.04 -11.44 7.57
CA ARG A 47 -4.80 -10.69 6.33
C ARG A 47 -3.90 -9.48 6.56
N ALA A 48 -4.20 -8.67 7.57
CA ALA A 48 -3.39 -7.50 7.92
C ALA A 48 -1.96 -7.92 8.27
N LYS A 49 -1.80 -8.99 9.06
CA LYS A 49 -0.50 -9.59 9.35
C LYS A 49 0.22 -10.03 8.08
N LYS A 50 -0.45 -10.70 7.15
CA LYS A 50 0.14 -11.11 5.87
C LYS A 50 0.55 -9.92 5.01
N ILE A 51 -0.28 -8.87 4.94
CA ILE A 51 0.07 -7.62 4.23
C ILE A 51 1.29 -6.96 4.88
N VAL A 52 1.36 -6.90 6.20
CA VAL A 52 2.52 -6.37 6.94
C VAL A 52 3.78 -7.15 6.61
N GLU A 53 3.76 -8.48 6.72
CA GLU A 53 4.90 -9.36 6.45
C GLU A 53 5.37 -9.22 4.99
N LEU A 54 4.44 -9.25 4.04
CA LEU A 54 4.75 -9.08 2.62
C LEU A 54 5.32 -7.70 2.31
N THR A 55 4.76 -6.63 2.90
CA THR A 55 5.23 -5.26 2.68
C THR A 55 6.66 -5.11 3.19
N ILE A 56 6.95 -5.59 4.40
CA ILE A 56 8.29 -5.54 4.97
C ILE A 56 9.28 -6.34 4.12
N ALA A 57 8.94 -7.59 3.79
CA ALA A 57 9.81 -8.45 2.99
C ALA A 57 10.10 -7.82 1.61
N LYS A 58 9.06 -7.30 0.95
CA LYS A 58 9.23 -6.69 -0.38
C LYS A 58 9.98 -5.37 -0.33
N SER A 59 9.79 -4.55 0.71
CA SER A 59 10.59 -3.34 0.90
C SER A 59 12.06 -3.65 1.13
N ILE A 60 12.41 -4.66 1.94
CA ILE A 60 13.80 -5.06 2.14
C ILE A 60 14.45 -5.49 0.82
N GLU A 61 13.75 -6.29 0.02
CA GLU A 61 14.22 -6.74 -1.29
C GLU A 61 14.40 -5.57 -2.28
N VAL A 62 13.38 -4.73 -2.44
CA VAL A 62 13.36 -3.66 -3.46
C VAL A 62 14.34 -2.54 -3.12
N PHE A 63 14.53 -2.23 -1.84
CA PHE A 63 15.49 -1.21 -1.40
C PHE A 63 16.90 -1.78 -1.23
N ASP A 64 17.12 -3.07 -1.51
CA ASP A 64 18.41 -3.77 -1.39
C ASP A 64 19.05 -3.61 0.01
N LEU A 65 18.30 -4.02 1.04
CA LEU A 65 18.68 -3.84 2.44
C LEU A 65 19.01 -5.16 3.14
N GLU A 66 19.86 -5.08 4.17
CA GLU A 66 20.08 -6.20 5.07
C GLU A 66 18.92 -6.32 6.07
N LYS A 67 18.28 -7.49 6.11
CA LYS A 67 17.13 -7.77 6.99
C LYS A 67 17.42 -7.49 8.46
N ASP A 68 18.60 -7.88 8.94
CA ASP A 68 18.97 -7.76 10.36
C ASP A 68 19.10 -6.30 10.81
N LYS A 69 19.43 -5.40 9.88
CA LYS A 69 19.56 -3.96 10.14
C LYS A 69 18.25 -3.20 9.90
N PHE A 70 17.24 -3.84 9.32
CA PHE A 70 16.04 -3.19 8.80
C PHE A 70 15.30 -2.33 9.84
N TYR A 71 15.18 -2.82 11.07
CA TYR A 71 14.38 -2.16 12.11
C TYR A 71 15.12 -1.03 12.83
N GLN A 72 16.46 -1.06 12.85
CA GLN A 72 17.25 -0.24 13.75
C GLN A 72 18.20 0.73 13.03
N SER A 73 18.56 0.46 11.78
CA SER A 73 19.49 1.31 11.04
C SER A 73 18.96 2.74 10.86
N ASP A 74 19.83 3.70 11.13
CA ASP A 74 19.55 5.14 11.00
C ASP A 74 19.88 5.70 9.61
N LEU A 75 20.41 4.88 8.71
CA LEU A 75 20.69 5.27 7.33
C LEU A 75 19.41 5.69 6.59
N THR A 76 19.56 6.62 5.66
CA THR A 76 18.43 7.23 4.93
C THR A 76 17.64 6.18 4.16
N GLU A 77 18.29 5.23 3.50
CA GLU A 77 17.66 4.18 2.69
C GLU A 77 16.76 3.28 3.55
N TYR A 78 17.21 2.98 4.77
CA TYR A 78 16.44 2.20 5.74
C TYR A 78 15.24 2.99 6.28
N LYS A 79 15.43 4.30 6.54
CA LYS A 79 14.33 5.20 6.92
C LYS A 79 13.29 5.32 5.80
N ASP A 80 13.73 5.45 4.56
CA ASP A 80 12.87 5.52 3.38
C ASP A 80 12.08 4.23 3.17
N ALA A 81 12.74 3.06 3.28
CA ALA A 81 12.06 1.78 3.17
C ALA A 81 10.99 1.58 4.27
N ARG A 82 11.31 1.92 5.52
CA ARG A 82 10.34 1.88 6.63
C ARG A 82 9.20 2.88 6.43
N MET A 83 9.50 4.08 5.95
CA MET A 83 8.50 5.10 5.62
C MET A 83 7.51 4.60 4.55
N SER A 84 8.03 3.98 3.48
CA SER A 84 7.20 3.32 2.47
C SER A 84 6.31 2.23 3.08
N CYS A 85 6.87 1.39 3.98
CA CYS A 85 6.08 0.39 4.69
C CYS A 85 4.96 1.00 5.54
N TYR A 86 5.24 2.07 6.30
CA TYR A 86 4.23 2.71 7.16
C TYR A 86 3.04 3.19 6.36
N TYR A 87 3.31 3.84 5.22
CA TYR A 87 2.28 4.34 4.33
C TYR A 87 1.43 3.19 3.76
N ILE A 88 2.07 2.18 3.15
CA ILE A 88 1.38 1.06 2.50
C ILE A 88 0.57 0.26 3.52
N ILE A 89 1.17 -0.10 4.66
CA ILE A 89 0.49 -0.85 5.71
C ILE A 89 -0.72 -0.07 6.20
N HIS A 90 -0.56 1.21 6.55
CA HIS A 90 -1.69 2.00 7.05
C HIS A 90 -2.80 2.10 6.00
N LYS A 91 -2.46 2.42 4.74
CA LYS A 91 -3.40 2.57 3.63
C LYS A 91 -4.24 1.32 3.38
N TYR A 92 -3.62 0.14 3.35
CA TYR A 92 -4.30 -1.09 2.94
C TYR A 92 -4.81 -1.97 4.08
N THR A 93 -4.45 -1.68 5.34
CA THR A 93 -4.89 -2.48 6.50
C THR A 93 -5.64 -1.68 7.55
N GLN A 94 -5.55 -0.34 7.52
CA GLN A 94 -6.10 0.55 8.53
C GLN A 94 -5.58 0.28 9.97
N ILE A 95 -4.45 -0.45 10.09
CA ILE A 95 -3.77 -0.64 11.38
C ILE A 95 -3.33 0.74 11.92
N SER A 96 -3.52 0.93 13.23
CA SER A 96 -3.17 2.19 13.88
C SER A 96 -1.66 2.46 13.88
N TYR A 97 -1.29 3.74 13.90
CA TYR A 97 0.13 4.15 14.03
C TYR A 97 0.80 3.59 15.29
N GLY A 98 0.03 3.38 16.37
CA GLY A 98 0.55 2.74 17.59
C GLY A 98 0.99 1.31 17.31
N ARG A 99 0.13 0.53 16.64
CA ARG A 99 0.45 -0.86 16.30
C ARG A 99 1.58 -0.97 15.28
N ILE A 100 1.64 -0.08 14.28
CA ILE A 100 2.80 0.02 13.37
C ILE A 100 4.07 0.33 14.15
N SER A 101 4.00 1.22 15.14
CA SER A 101 5.16 1.56 15.97
C SER A 101 5.69 0.39 16.79
N GLU A 102 4.81 -0.50 17.28
CA GLU A 102 5.20 -1.75 17.93
C GLU A 102 5.88 -2.72 16.96
N ILE A 103 5.30 -2.93 15.76
CA ILE A 103 5.84 -3.83 14.74
C ILE A 103 7.26 -3.43 14.35
N PHE A 104 7.51 -2.13 14.20
CA PHE A 104 8.82 -1.63 13.77
C PHE A 104 9.76 -1.26 14.92
N GLN A 105 9.32 -1.40 16.17
CA GLN A 105 10.07 -0.99 17.37
C GLN A 105 10.51 0.49 17.31
N GLN A 106 9.61 1.36 16.82
CA GLN A 106 9.85 2.79 16.64
C GLN A 106 8.93 3.62 17.52
N LYS A 107 9.27 4.89 17.75
CA LYS A 107 8.36 5.81 18.45
C LYS A 107 7.14 6.10 17.59
N LYS A 108 5.92 6.06 18.17
CA LYS A 108 4.67 6.43 17.48
C LYS A 108 4.74 7.78 16.75
N ARG A 109 5.39 8.77 17.36
CA ARG A 109 5.59 10.10 16.74
C ARG A 109 6.42 10.03 15.47
N SER A 110 7.45 9.17 15.43
CA SER A 110 8.29 8.96 14.25
C SER A 110 7.50 8.28 13.14
N VAL A 111 6.71 7.25 13.47
CA VAL A 111 5.83 6.58 12.49
C VAL A 111 4.85 7.56 11.86
N TRP A 112 4.18 8.36 12.69
CA TRP A 112 3.25 9.40 12.20
C TRP A 112 3.94 10.40 11.29
N TYR A 113 5.08 10.96 11.72
CA TYR A 113 5.86 11.90 10.92
C TYR A 113 6.26 11.32 9.56
N PHE A 114 6.83 10.11 9.53
CA PHE A 114 7.26 9.48 8.29
C PHE A 114 6.08 9.12 7.39
N GLN A 115 4.94 8.71 7.96
CA GLN A 115 3.74 8.45 7.17
C GLN A 115 3.26 9.73 6.46
N SER A 116 3.15 10.86 7.18
CA SER A 116 2.75 12.15 6.59
C SER A 116 3.79 12.66 5.58
N LYS A 117 5.09 12.45 5.85
CA LYS A 117 6.15 12.77 4.89
C LYS A 117 6.01 11.95 3.61
N CYS A 118 5.64 10.67 3.72
CA CYS A 118 5.40 9.83 2.55
C CYS A 118 4.21 10.35 1.72
N GLU A 119 3.13 10.77 2.36
CA GLU A 119 1.99 11.42 1.67
C GLU A 119 2.42 12.68 0.92
N GLU A 120 3.22 13.52 1.54
CA GLU A 120 3.80 14.72 0.91
C GLU A 120 4.64 14.31 -0.32
N MET A 121 5.56 13.37 -0.17
CA MET A 121 6.43 12.92 -1.27
C MET A 121 5.63 12.34 -2.45
N ILE A 122 4.56 11.59 -2.16
CA ILE A 122 3.64 11.04 -3.17
C ILE A 122 2.87 12.16 -3.89
N SER A 123 2.54 13.26 -3.19
CA SER A 123 1.85 14.42 -3.80
C SER A 123 2.73 15.20 -4.78
N ILE A 124 4.05 15.14 -4.60
CA ILE A 124 5.05 15.84 -5.42
C ILE A 124 6.15 14.89 -5.93
N PRO A 125 5.79 13.84 -6.69
CA PRO A 125 6.67 12.70 -6.97
C PRO A 125 7.91 13.06 -7.81
N LYS A 126 7.83 14.15 -8.59
CA LYS A 126 8.93 14.65 -9.43
C LYS A 126 10.17 15.06 -8.62
N PHE A 127 10.00 15.45 -7.36
CA PHE A 127 11.10 15.83 -6.47
C PHE A 127 11.76 14.65 -5.76
N TYR A 128 11.14 13.47 -5.81
CA TYR A 128 11.61 12.26 -5.12
C TYR A 128 11.68 11.04 -6.05
N PRO A 129 12.29 11.14 -7.24
CA PRO A 129 12.17 10.12 -8.29
C PRO A 129 12.70 8.75 -7.86
N LYS A 130 13.82 8.71 -7.12
CA LYS A 130 14.39 7.46 -6.59
C LYS A 130 13.42 6.77 -5.64
N PHE A 131 12.96 7.49 -4.61
CA PHE A 131 12.01 6.96 -3.64
C PHE A 131 10.72 6.48 -4.33
N MET A 132 10.15 7.31 -5.20
CA MET A 132 8.89 6.98 -5.88
C MET A 132 9.01 5.74 -6.76
N SER A 133 10.14 5.54 -7.43
CA SER A 133 10.36 4.33 -8.22
C SER A 133 10.32 3.05 -7.37
N LEU A 134 11.00 3.06 -6.22
CA LEU A 134 11.05 1.92 -5.30
C LEU A 134 9.71 1.72 -4.59
N HIS A 135 9.10 2.79 -4.10
CA HIS A 135 7.80 2.79 -3.45
C HIS A 135 6.72 2.18 -4.35
N THR A 136 6.66 2.61 -5.62
CA THR A 136 5.66 2.14 -6.59
C THR A 136 5.80 0.65 -6.85
N ILE A 137 7.03 0.11 -6.90
CA ILE A 137 7.25 -1.34 -7.06
C ILE A 137 6.67 -2.11 -5.87
N VAL A 138 6.94 -1.66 -4.64
CA VAL A 138 6.40 -2.30 -3.43
C VAL A 138 4.88 -2.19 -3.40
N GLU A 139 4.32 -1.00 -3.65
CA GLU A 139 2.88 -0.77 -3.59
C GLU A 139 2.12 -1.61 -4.63
N ASN A 140 2.59 -1.64 -5.88
CA ASN A 140 1.97 -2.46 -6.93
C ASN A 140 2.01 -3.95 -6.61
N TYR A 141 3.11 -4.43 -6.02
CA TYR A 141 3.19 -5.82 -5.56
C TYR A 141 2.13 -6.15 -4.51
N ILE A 142 1.90 -5.25 -3.56
CA ILE A 142 0.89 -5.41 -2.50
C ILE A 142 -0.52 -5.32 -3.06
N ILE A 143 -0.80 -4.37 -3.97
CA ILE A 143 -2.11 -4.27 -4.67
C ILE A 143 -2.42 -5.55 -5.44
N ASN A 144 -1.44 -6.11 -6.15
CA ASN A 144 -1.63 -7.35 -6.91
C ASN A 144 -1.95 -8.53 -5.98
N HIS A 145 -1.25 -8.64 -4.85
CA HIS A 145 -1.56 -9.67 -3.84
C HIS A 145 -2.94 -9.50 -3.23
N ILE A 146 -3.34 -8.26 -2.90
CA ILE A 146 -4.67 -7.99 -2.37
C ILE A 146 -5.76 -8.37 -3.38
N SER A 147 -5.56 -8.06 -4.66
CA SER A 147 -6.50 -8.40 -5.73
C SER A 147 -6.67 -9.91 -5.88
N ASN A 148 -5.57 -10.67 -5.80
CA ASN A 148 -5.59 -12.13 -5.90
C ASN A 148 -6.18 -12.82 -4.66
N LEU A 149 -6.11 -12.20 -3.48
CA LEU A 149 -6.72 -12.74 -2.24
C LEU A 149 -8.24 -12.59 -2.20
N ASN A 150 -8.79 -11.66 -2.99
CA ASN A 150 -10.23 -11.42 -3.08
C ASN A 150 -10.88 -12.20 -4.25
N SER A 151 -10.12 -13.01 -4.98
CA SER A 151 -10.56 -13.80 -6.15
C SER A 151 -10.87 -15.25 -5.77
#